data_AF-A0A8J7XWM7-F1
#
_entry.id   AF-A0A8J7XWM7-F1
#
_cell.length_a   1.000
_cell.length_b   1.000
_cell.length_c   1.000
_cell.angle_alpha   90.00
_cell.angle_beta   90.00
_cell.angle_gamma   90.00
#
_symmetry.space_group_name_H-M   'P 1'
#
loop_
_entity.id
_entity.type
_entity.pdbx_description
1 polymer ?
#
loop_
_entity_poly.entity_id
_entity_poly.type
_entity_poly.pdbx_seq_one_letter_code
_entity_poly.pdbx_strand_id
1 'polypeptide(L)'
;MFCPNCGRYIPADSPVCQYCGVNFTPRDKFPADKVAALAVVVLLGASAVYFMNYKIEDADTLVRAALKEMREGDEILQLVEGRLNAAEDIQFESDSHSKSEWEYAVRTKGEIQRLLPLLEDASSSYERAATFLVSCKGLRLPGWYHEYVETQLEIVSIRREYCDVLSEVSESYIMYYDFASCYLDGEQLLLAVMVDMNRGNDHLETKDYQFAFAAYESAIESLTNAEKAYIAAARIIDISYIDDSLTNLEHLEKALDSLSEAAHQLEIGNTEHASLLAELGIQEMSSLIEVNKLQLKREVAAWYEMHITEKQGKAQQLRQAIEELEEKAESLRSQR
;
A
#
# COMPACT_ATOMS: atom_id res chain seq x y z
N MET A 1 96.19 -13.37 -3.12
CA MET A 1 95.31 -12.19 -3.30
C MET A 1 96.13 -10.91 -3.14
N PHE A 2 95.68 -9.74 -3.60
CA PHE A 2 96.37 -8.48 -3.35
C PHE A 2 95.78 -7.76 -2.13
N CYS A 3 96.63 -7.15 -1.29
CA CYS A 3 96.17 -6.34 -0.17
C CYS A 3 95.48 -5.07 -0.69
N PRO A 4 94.20 -4.80 -0.35
CA PRO A 4 93.50 -3.60 -0.79
C PRO A 4 94.09 -2.30 -0.24
N ASN A 5 94.87 -2.35 0.85
CA ASN A 5 95.48 -1.16 1.44
C ASN A 5 96.84 -0.81 0.81
N CYS A 6 97.70 -1.80 0.54
CA CYS A 6 99.07 -1.54 0.08
C CYS A 6 99.42 -2.14 -1.30
N GLY A 7 98.48 -2.83 -1.96
CA GLY A 7 98.66 -3.35 -3.32
C GLY A 7 99.66 -4.50 -3.47
N ARG A 8 100.24 -5.02 -2.37
CA ARG A 8 101.18 -6.16 -2.41
C ARG A 8 100.47 -7.50 -2.42
N TYR A 9 101.09 -8.48 -3.07
CA TYR A 9 100.60 -9.86 -3.09
C TYR A 9 100.76 -10.51 -1.70
N ILE A 10 99.71 -11.18 -1.25
CA ILE A 10 99.63 -11.89 0.03
C ILE A 10 99.00 -13.28 -0.17
N PRO A 11 99.39 -14.28 0.65
CA PRO A 11 98.72 -15.60 0.67
C PRO A 11 97.23 -15.45 0.90
N ALA A 12 96.41 -16.27 0.24
CA ALA A 12 94.96 -16.16 0.28
C ALA A 12 94.38 -16.31 1.71
N ASP A 13 95.13 -16.97 2.60
CA ASP A 13 94.65 -17.37 3.92
C ASP A 13 95.24 -16.50 5.04
N SER A 14 96.01 -15.45 4.70
CA SER A 14 96.69 -14.60 5.70
C SER A 14 95.68 -13.64 6.35
N PRO A 15 95.43 -13.72 7.67
CA PRO A 15 94.44 -12.86 8.35
C PRO A 15 94.91 -11.41 8.47
N VAL A 16 96.22 -11.17 8.33
CA VAL A 16 96.85 -9.84 8.40
C VAL A 16 97.74 -9.67 7.17
N CYS A 17 97.79 -8.46 6.62
CA CYS A 17 98.81 -8.12 5.65
C CYS A 17 100.18 -8.01 6.32
N GLN A 18 101.11 -8.90 5.98
CA GLN A 18 102.48 -8.89 6.53
C GLN A 18 103.28 -7.61 6.24
N TYR A 19 102.83 -6.80 5.27
CA TYR A 19 103.55 -5.59 4.85
C TYR A 19 103.04 -4.30 5.47
N CYS A 20 101.72 -4.18 5.73
CA CYS A 20 101.14 -2.94 6.25
C CYS A 20 100.36 -3.13 7.56
N GLY A 21 100.28 -4.36 8.08
CA GLY A 21 99.62 -4.65 9.36
C GLY A 21 98.10 -4.57 9.34
N VAL A 22 97.46 -4.31 8.18
CA VAL A 22 95.99 -4.26 8.11
C VAL A 22 95.42 -5.66 8.37
N ASN A 23 94.51 -5.75 9.33
CA ASN A 23 93.78 -6.96 9.67
C ASN A 23 92.62 -7.12 8.69
N PHE A 24 92.53 -8.27 8.02
CA PHE A 24 91.38 -8.64 7.22
C PHE A 24 90.36 -9.29 8.17
N THR A 25 89.69 -8.48 8.98
CA THR A 25 88.57 -8.99 9.79
C THR A 25 87.57 -9.61 8.83
N PRO A 26 87.19 -10.89 9.01
CA PRO A 26 86.15 -11.50 8.19
C PRO A 26 84.93 -10.58 8.26
N ARG A 27 84.44 -10.12 7.10
CA ARG A 27 83.23 -9.29 7.01
C ARG A 27 82.21 -9.84 8.00
N ASP A 28 81.81 -9.01 8.95
CA ASP A 28 80.73 -9.35 9.88
C ASP A 28 79.59 -9.93 9.05
N LYS A 29 79.35 -11.23 9.21
CA LYS A 29 78.16 -11.86 8.66
C LYS A 29 77.01 -11.05 9.25
N PHE A 30 76.28 -10.33 8.40
CA PHE A 30 75.03 -9.70 8.82
C PHE A 30 74.26 -10.75 9.63
N PRO A 31 73.92 -10.48 10.90
CA PRO A 31 73.30 -11.48 11.75
C PRO A 31 71.99 -11.89 11.08
N ALA A 32 71.89 -13.17 10.71
CA ALA A 32 70.74 -13.73 9.99
C ALA A 32 69.42 -13.41 10.72
N ASP A 33 69.49 -13.28 12.04
CA ASP A 33 68.41 -12.95 12.96
C ASP A 33 67.76 -11.58 12.66
N LYS A 34 68.55 -10.59 12.21
CA LYS A 34 68.01 -9.25 11.84
C LYS A 34 67.35 -9.24 10.47
N VAL A 35 67.81 -10.10 9.55
CA VAL A 35 67.21 -10.25 8.21
C VAL A 35 65.88 -11.00 8.31
N ALA A 36 65.80 -12.03 9.15
CA ALA A 36 64.56 -12.75 9.43
C ALA A 36 63.50 -11.85 10.10
N ALA A 37 63.90 -11.05 11.10
CA ALA A 37 62.97 -10.10 11.74
C ALA A 37 62.45 -9.03 10.77
N LEU A 38 63.30 -8.47 9.90
CA LEU A 38 62.89 -7.51 8.88
C LEU A 38 61.95 -8.15 7.85
N ALA A 39 62.23 -9.37 7.41
CA ALA A 39 61.38 -10.11 6.49
C ALA A 39 59.99 -10.40 7.09
N VAL A 40 59.90 -10.75 8.37
CA VAL A 40 58.62 -10.93 9.08
C VAL A 40 57.86 -9.61 9.20
N VAL A 41 58.51 -8.49 9.53
CA VAL A 41 57.85 -7.18 9.59
C VAL A 41 57.38 -6.71 8.22
N VAL A 42 58.15 -6.93 7.17
CA VAL A 42 57.75 -6.60 5.79
C VAL A 42 56.64 -7.53 5.32
N LEU A 43 56.66 -8.82 5.65
CA LEU A 43 55.57 -9.75 5.34
C LEU A 43 54.31 -9.38 6.11
N LEU A 44 54.40 -9.07 7.41
CA LEU A 44 53.24 -8.63 8.20
C LEU A 44 52.73 -7.27 7.74
N GLY A 45 53.61 -6.36 7.34
CA GLY A 45 53.24 -5.04 6.79
C GLY A 45 52.60 -5.15 5.40
N ALA A 46 53.16 -5.95 4.50
CA ALA A 46 52.60 -6.22 3.19
C ALA A 46 51.29 -7.02 3.29
N SER A 47 51.20 -7.94 4.25
CA SER A 47 49.95 -8.60 4.61
C SER A 47 48.95 -7.57 5.10
N ALA A 48 49.28 -6.72 6.07
CA ALA A 48 48.37 -5.69 6.58
C ALA A 48 47.90 -4.73 5.47
N VAL A 49 48.78 -4.31 4.56
CA VAL A 49 48.43 -3.46 3.40
C VAL A 49 47.53 -4.21 2.41
N TYR A 50 47.85 -5.46 2.08
CA TYR A 50 47.00 -6.30 1.24
C TYR A 50 45.66 -6.64 1.91
N PHE A 51 45.64 -6.71 3.24
CA PHE A 51 44.45 -6.93 4.04
C PHE A 51 43.57 -5.68 4.15
N MET A 52 44.15 -4.49 4.00
CA MET A 52 43.45 -3.20 4.04
C MET A 52 43.05 -2.65 2.66
N ASN A 53 43.23 -3.40 1.58
CA ASN A 53 42.67 -3.08 0.25
C ASN A 53 41.14 -3.32 0.23
N TYR A 54 40.41 -2.50 0.99
CA TYR A 54 38.95 -2.47 0.97
C TYR A 54 38.45 -1.82 -0.32
N LYS A 55 37.37 -2.36 -0.88
CA LYS A 55 36.74 -1.86 -2.11
C LYS A 55 35.64 -0.83 -1.81
N ILE A 56 35.97 0.18 -1.02
CA ILE A 56 35.01 1.17 -0.52
C ILE A 56 34.43 2.01 -1.67
N GLU A 57 35.24 2.39 -2.66
CA GLU A 57 34.77 3.21 -3.80
C GLU A 57 33.74 2.47 -4.69
N ASP A 58 33.97 1.17 -4.92
CA ASP A 58 33.03 0.32 -5.64
C ASP A 58 31.70 0.23 -4.87
N ALA A 59 31.77 0.00 -3.55
CA ALA A 59 30.60 -0.05 -2.70
C ALA A 59 29.86 1.29 -2.62
N ASP A 60 30.57 2.42 -2.51
CA ASP A 60 29.98 3.76 -2.48
C ASP A 60 29.24 4.07 -3.79
N THR A 61 29.66 3.49 -4.90
CA THR A 61 28.97 3.63 -6.19
C THR A 61 27.67 2.84 -6.22
N LEU A 62 27.69 1.59 -5.73
CA LEU A 62 26.49 0.75 -5.61
C LEU A 62 25.49 1.31 -4.59
N VAL A 63 25.96 1.76 -3.42
CA VAL A 63 25.12 2.39 -2.40
C VAL A 63 24.49 3.67 -2.93
N ARG A 64 25.22 4.53 -3.65
CA ARG A 64 24.63 5.72 -4.28
C ARG A 64 23.54 5.38 -5.30
N ALA A 65 23.73 4.31 -6.07
CA ALA A 65 22.70 3.83 -6.99
C ALA A 65 21.48 3.33 -6.22
N ALA A 66 21.66 2.54 -5.16
CA ALA A 66 20.57 2.09 -4.30
C ALA A 66 19.78 3.24 -3.69
N LEU A 67 20.46 4.23 -3.10
CA LEU A 67 19.83 5.40 -2.50
C LEU A 67 19.08 6.27 -3.53
N LYS A 68 19.50 6.27 -4.80
CA LYS A 68 18.78 6.94 -5.88
C LYS A 68 17.45 6.24 -6.14
N GLU A 69 17.46 4.92 -6.29
CA GLU A 69 16.24 4.13 -6.51
C GLU A 69 15.29 4.20 -5.30
N MET A 70 15.82 4.20 -4.07
CA MET A 70 15.01 4.38 -2.86
C MET A 70 14.30 5.73 -2.86
N ARG A 71 15.00 6.82 -3.20
CA ARG A 71 14.40 8.15 -3.28
C ARG A 71 13.29 8.23 -4.32
N GLU A 72 13.49 7.61 -5.48
CA GLU A 72 12.45 7.53 -6.52
C GLU A 72 11.19 6.82 -5.99
N GLY A 73 11.35 5.71 -5.26
CA GLY A 73 10.24 5.05 -4.57
C GLY A 73 9.57 5.95 -3.52
N ASP A 74 10.35 6.66 -2.71
CA ASP A 74 9.82 7.52 -1.63
C ASP A 74 9.03 8.71 -2.16
N GLU A 75 9.46 9.31 -3.27
CA GLU A 75 8.73 10.40 -3.93
C GLU A 75 7.34 9.93 -4.40
N ILE A 76 7.25 8.69 -4.88
CA ILE A 76 5.96 8.07 -5.23
C ILE A 76 5.12 7.79 -3.98
N LEU A 77 5.72 7.24 -2.93
CA LEU A 77 5.02 6.96 -1.67
C LEU A 77 4.43 8.21 -1.05
N GLN A 78 5.17 9.32 -1.01
CA GLN A 78 4.65 10.59 -0.49
C GLN A 78 3.40 11.07 -1.25
N LEU A 79 3.37 10.89 -2.57
CA LEU A 79 2.20 11.21 -3.38
C LEU A 79 1.02 10.31 -3.02
N VAL A 80 1.25 9.00 -2.89
CA VAL A 80 0.20 8.03 -2.54
C VAL A 80 -0.36 8.30 -1.15
N GLU A 81 0.50 8.46 -0.14
CA GLU A 81 0.10 8.82 1.22
C GLU A 81 -0.75 10.09 1.24
N GLY A 82 -0.31 11.14 0.54
CA GLY A 82 -1.04 12.40 0.48
C GLY A 82 -2.44 12.26 -0.10
N ARG A 83 -2.65 11.31 -1.03
CA ARG A 83 -3.96 11.02 -1.63
C ARG A 83 -4.83 10.17 -0.71
N LEU A 84 -4.27 9.14 -0.10
CA LEU A 84 -4.99 8.29 0.84
C LEU A 84 -5.42 9.07 2.09
N ASN A 85 -4.57 9.96 2.61
CA ASN A 85 -4.90 10.82 3.75
C ASN A 85 -5.97 11.88 3.44
N ALA A 86 -6.22 12.16 2.17
CA ALA A 86 -7.27 13.08 1.73
C ALA A 86 -8.61 12.37 1.42
N ALA A 87 -8.63 11.03 1.50
CA ALA A 87 -9.85 10.25 1.35
C ALA A 87 -10.71 10.40 2.62
N GLU A 88 -11.96 10.80 2.44
CA GLU A 88 -12.92 11.08 3.51
C GLU A 88 -14.01 10.00 3.55
N ASP A 89 -14.57 9.81 4.73
CA ASP A 89 -15.66 8.85 4.96
C ASP A 89 -16.99 9.39 4.42
N ILE A 90 -17.76 8.50 3.81
CA ILE A 90 -19.14 8.76 3.38
C ILE A 90 -20.05 8.76 4.61
N GLN A 91 -20.90 9.78 4.75
CA GLN A 91 -21.79 9.93 5.90
C GLN A 91 -23.08 9.12 5.77
N PHE A 92 -23.42 8.71 4.55
CA PHE A 92 -24.63 7.96 4.21
C PHE A 92 -25.90 8.71 4.65
N GLU A 93 -25.98 9.99 4.25
CA GLU A 93 -27.14 10.83 4.55
C GLU A 93 -28.22 10.68 3.46
N SER A 94 -29.49 10.57 3.89
CA SER A 94 -30.60 10.19 3.03
C SER A 94 -31.38 11.38 2.43
N ASP A 95 -30.74 12.54 2.34
CA ASP A 95 -31.38 13.77 1.88
C ASP A 95 -30.67 14.35 0.64
N SER A 96 -30.77 15.67 0.45
CA SER A 96 -30.20 16.39 -0.70
C SER A 96 -28.69 16.18 -0.91
N HIS A 97 -27.98 15.60 0.06
CA HIS A 97 -26.55 15.34 -0.01
C HIS A 97 -26.17 13.98 -0.63
N SER A 98 -27.11 13.05 -0.76
CA SER A 98 -26.89 11.71 -1.35
C SER A 98 -26.21 11.77 -2.73
N LYS A 99 -26.61 12.72 -3.59
CA LYS A 99 -25.99 12.91 -4.90
C LYS A 99 -24.55 13.40 -4.82
N SER A 100 -24.26 14.36 -3.95
CA SER A 100 -22.88 14.85 -3.77
C SER A 100 -21.96 13.79 -3.17
N GLU A 101 -22.47 12.96 -2.25
CA GLU A 101 -21.72 11.84 -1.69
C GLU A 101 -21.45 10.76 -2.75
N TRP A 102 -22.43 10.47 -3.60
CA TRP A 102 -22.28 9.52 -4.70
C TRP A 102 -21.21 10.00 -5.70
N GLU A 103 -21.27 11.27 -6.13
CA GLU A 103 -20.29 11.86 -7.03
C GLU A 103 -18.88 11.87 -6.41
N TYR A 104 -18.80 12.13 -5.10
CA TYR A 104 -17.56 12.03 -4.34
C TYR A 104 -17.02 10.58 -4.35
N ALA A 105 -17.84 9.59 -4.01
CA ALA A 105 -17.42 8.18 -3.96
C ALA A 105 -16.88 7.70 -5.31
N VAL A 106 -17.60 7.98 -6.41
CA VAL A 106 -17.19 7.60 -7.76
C VAL A 106 -15.86 8.26 -8.15
N ARG A 107 -15.70 9.55 -7.85
CA ARG A 107 -14.46 10.29 -8.15
C ARG A 107 -13.29 9.75 -7.34
N THR A 108 -13.45 9.65 -6.02
CA THR A 108 -12.38 9.24 -5.10
C THR A 108 -11.95 7.80 -5.36
N LYS A 109 -12.88 6.89 -5.66
CA LYS A 109 -12.56 5.54 -6.14
C LYS A 109 -11.63 5.60 -7.36
N GLY A 110 -11.99 6.37 -8.38
CA GLY A 110 -11.19 6.50 -9.60
C GLY A 110 -9.81 7.12 -9.36
N GLU A 111 -9.68 8.00 -8.38
CA GLU A 111 -8.39 8.56 -7.94
C GLU A 111 -7.53 7.51 -7.23
N ILE A 112 -8.10 6.74 -6.30
CA ILE A 112 -7.40 5.69 -5.54
C ILE A 112 -6.99 4.52 -6.45
N GLN A 113 -7.83 4.12 -7.41
CA GLN A 113 -7.48 3.09 -8.39
C GLN A 113 -6.21 3.41 -9.18
N ARG A 114 -5.94 4.70 -9.44
CA ARG A 114 -4.73 5.14 -10.14
C ARG A 114 -3.47 5.08 -9.27
N LEU A 115 -3.60 4.86 -7.96
CA LEU A 115 -2.47 4.72 -7.04
C LEU A 115 -1.85 3.32 -7.09
N LEU A 116 -2.63 2.29 -7.44
CA LEU A 116 -2.14 0.90 -7.44
C LEU A 116 -0.92 0.68 -8.37
N PRO A 117 -0.91 1.15 -9.63
CA PRO A 117 0.28 1.04 -10.48
C PRO A 117 1.47 1.84 -9.94
N LEU A 118 1.22 2.96 -9.27
CA LEU A 118 2.29 3.76 -8.66
C LEU A 118 2.95 3.02 -7.49
N LEU A 119 2.17 2.30 -6.68
CA LEU A 119 2.69 1.45 -5.61
C LEU A 119 3.54 0.29 -6.16
N GLU A 120 3.15 -0.29 -7.30
CA GLU A 120 3.95 -1.29 -8.02
C GLU A 120 5.28 -0.71 -8.52
N ASP A 121 5.26 0.51 -9.09
CA ASP A 121 6.46 1.23 -9.53
C ASP A 121 7.40 1.56 -8.35
N ALA A 122 6.85 1.98 -7.21
CA ALA A 122 7.61 2.22 -5.98
C ALA A 122 8.26 0.93 -5.47
N SER A 123 7.49 -0.16 -5.37
CA SER A 123 7.98 -1.48 -4.95
C SER A 123 9.10 -1.99 -5.87
N SER A 124 8.94 -1.83 -7.19
CA SER A 124 9.96 -2.16 -8.19
C SER A 124 11.24 -1.35 -8.02
N SER A 125 11.14 -0.08 -7.60
CA SER A 125 12.29 0.78 -7.34
C SER A 125 13.07 0.30 -6.11
N TYR A 126 12.36 -0.11 -5.05
CA TYR A 126 12.98 -0.74 -3.89
C TYR A 126 13.63 -2.10 -4.22
N GLU A 127 13.07 -2.90 -5.12
CA GLU A 127 13.69 -4.15 -5.57
C GLU A 127 15.01 -3.91 -6.33
N ARG A 128 15.07 -2.87 -7.18
CA ARG A 128 16.32 -2.45 -7.83
C ARG A 128 17.34 -1.96 -6.80
N ALA A 129 16.91 -1.18 -5.80
CA ALA A 129 17.78 -0.76 -4.71
C ALA A 129 18.40 -1.96 -3.95
N ALA A 130 17.58 -2.97 -3.63
CA ALA A 130 18.05 -4.20 -2.99
C ALA A 130 19.13 -4.90 -3.83
N THR A 131 18.96 -4.96 -5.15
CA THR A 131 19.92 -5.59 -6.07
C THR A 131 21.31 -4.94 -5.99
N PHE A 132 21.37 -3.61 -5.94
CA PHE A 132 22.63 -2.88 -5.76
C PHE A 132 23.26 -3.15 -4.38
N LEU A 133 22.47 -3.16 -3.32
CA LEU A 133 22.95 -3.41 -1.95
C LEU A 133 23.44 -4.85 -1.75
N VAL A 134 22.75 -5.84 -2.31
CA VAL A 134 23.20 -7.25 -2.29
C VAL A 134 24.53 -7.40 -3.01
N SER A 135 24.74 -6.65 -4.10
CA SER A 135 26.02 -6.66 -4.83
C SER A 135 27.19 -6.15 -3.98
N CYS A 136 26.95 -5.27 -3.01
CA CYS A 136 27.98 -4.84 -2.04
C CYS A 136 28.49 -5.99 -1.15
N LYS A 137 27.67 -7.01 -0.87
CA LYS A 137 28.08 -8.13 0.01
C LYS A 137 29.22 -8.96 -0.58
N GLY A 138 29.39 -8.95 -1.90
CA GLY A 138 30.51 -9.61 -2.58
C GLY A 138 31.83 -8.83 -2.51
N LEU A 139 31.81 -7.59 -2.01
CA LEU A 139 32.99 -6.74 -1.89
C LEU A 139 33.67 -6.95 -0.53
N ARG A 140 34.99 -6.77 -0.53
CA ARG A 140 35.77 -6.75 0.70
C ARG A 140 35.62 -5.38 1.37
N LEU A 141 34.84 -5.31 2.44
CA LEU A 141 34.49 -4.06 3.11
C LEU A 141 34.82 -4.13 4.62
N PRO A 142 35.02 -2.98 5.29
CA PRO A 142 35.18 -2.95 6.73
C PRO A 142 33.85 -3.30 7.43
N GLY A 143 33.91 -3.76 8.69
CA GLY A 143 32.75 -4.26 9.42
C GLY A 143 31.58 -3.27 9.52
N TRP A 144 31.88 -2.00 9.79
CA TRP A 144 30.87 -0.93 9.85
C TRP A 144 30.11 -0.76 8.53
N TYR A 145 30.78 -1.00 7.39
CA TYR A 145 30.15 -0.87 6.07
C TYR A 145 29.22 -2.04 5.80
N HIS A 146 29.60 -3.26 6.21
CA HIS A 146 28.71 -4.41 6.16
C HIS A 146 27.45 -4.15 7.00
N GLU A 147 27.60 -3.64 8.23
CA GLU A 147 26.47 -3.29 9.09
C GLU A 147 25.58 -2.21 8.46
N TYR A 148 26.18 -1.20 7.83
CA TYR A 148 25.45 -0.18 7.09
C TYR A 148 24.65 -0.78 5.92
N VAL A 149 25.26 -1.65 5.10
CA VAL A 149 24.59 -2.31 3.97
C VAL A 149 23.45 -3.23 4.44
N GLU A 150 23.62 -3.98 5.53
CA GLU A 150 22.55 -4.80 6.10
C GLU A 150 21.39 -3.92 6.60
N THR A 151 21.69 -2.81 7.28
CA THR A 151 20.66 -1.86 7.73
C THR A 151 19.90 -1.27 6.55
N GLN A 152 20.57 -0.91 5.45
CA GLN A 152 19.93 -0.43 4.23
C GLN A 152 19.04 -1.50 3.56
N LEU A 153 19.45 -2.77 3.59
CA LEU A 153 18.62 -3.88 3.07
C LEU A 153 17.37 -4.09 3.90
N GLU A 154 17.48 -3.98 5.23
CA GLU A 154 16.34 -4.04 6.15
C GLU A 154 15.34 -2.92 5.86
N ILE A 155 15.85 -1.69 5.74
CA ILE A 155 15.06 -0.52 5.35
C ILE A 155 14.30 -0.76 4.03
N VAL A 156 14.98 -1.26 2.99
CA VAL A 156 14.39 -1.56 1.68
C VAL A 156 13.32 -2.65 1.80
N SER A 157 13.54 -3.66 2.63
CA SER A 157 12.54 -4.71 2.89
C SER A 157 11.28 -4.13 3.53
N ILE A 158 11.42 -3.27 4.54
CA ILE A 158 10.27 -2.65 5.23
C ILE A 158 9.52 -1.69 4.29
N ARG A 159 10.23 -0.93 3.45
CA ARG A 159 9.62 -0.07 2.42
C ARG A 159 8.76 -0.88 1.43
N ARG A 160 9.18 -2.08 1.06
CA ARG A 160 8.38 -2.97 0.21
C ARG A 160 7.13 -3.48 0.92
N GLU A 161 7.26 -3.95 2.16
CA GLU A 161 6.08 -4.33 2.97
C GLU A 161 5.13 -3.13 3.14
N TYR A 162 5.68 -1.92 3.26
CA TYR A 162 4.90 -0.70 3.35
C TYR A 162 4.12 -0.42 2.05
N CYS A 163 4.71 -0.62 0.86
CA CYS A 163 3.98 -0.59 -0.41
C CYS A 163 2.82 -1.61 -0.45
N ASP A 164 3.06 -2.82 0.03
CA ASP A 164 2.06 -3.89 0.05
C ASP A 164 0.88 -3.50 0.94
N VAL A 165 1.14 -2.99 2.15
CA VAL A 165 0.10 -2.50 3.07
C VAL A 165 -0.69 -1.33 2.46
N LEU A 166 -0.02 -0.36 1.83
CA LEU A 166 -0.73 0.74 1.16
C LEU A 166 -1.56 0.26 -0.04
N SER A 167 -1.14 -0.81 -0.70
CA SER A 167 -1.91 -1.43 -1.79
C SER A 167 -3.19 -2.07 -1.23
N GLU A 168 -3.08 -2.83 -0.14
CA GLU A 168 -4.24 -3.41 0.56
C GLU A 168 -5.21 -2.34 1.09
N VAL A 169 -4.70 -1.22 1.61
CA VAL A 169 -5.51 -0.07 2.03
C VAL A 169 -6.24 0.53 0.84
N SER A 170 -5.53 0.73 -0.28
CA SER A 170 -6.10 1.29 -1.52
C SER A 170 -7.22 0.39 -2.07
N GLU A 171 -7.02 -0.92 -2.11
CA GLU A 171 -8.04 -1.89 -2.50
C GLU A 171 -9.26 -1.85 -1.58
N SER A 172 -9.04 -1.70 -0.27
CA SER A 172 -10.12 -1.61 0.72
C SER A 172 -10.93 -0.31 0.53
N TYR A 173 -10.28 0.83 0.27
CA TYR A 173 -10.98 2.06 -0.09
C TYR A 173 -11.77 1.93 -1.40
N ILE A 174 -11.23 1.23 -2.40
CA ILE A 174 -11.94 1.01 -3.66
C ILE A 174 -13.24 0.24 -3.41
N MET A 175 -13.18 -0.84 -2.63
CA MET A 175 -14.37 -1.59 -2.23
C MET A 175 -15.37 -0.73 -1.44
N TYR A 176 -14.88 0.06 -0.48
CA TYR A 176 -15.71 0.97 0.31
C TYR A 176 -16.47 1.98 -0.55
N TYR A 177 -15.78 2.67 -1.46
CA TYR A 177 -16.41 3.65 -2.34
C TYR A 177 -17.29 3.01 -3.41
N ASP A 178 -16.96 1.80 -3.87
CA ASP A 178 -17.85 1.03 -4.74
C ASP A 178 -19.15 0.68 -4.04
N PHE A 179 -19.08 0.13 -2.83
CA PHE A 179 -20.24 -0.14 -2.00
C PHE A 179 -21.08 1.13 -1.80
N ALA A 180 -20.44 2.23 -1.40
CA ALA A 180 -21.13 3.48 -1.15
C ALA A 180 -21.82 4.02 -2.41
N SER A 181 -21.18 3.92 -3.58
CA SER A 181 -21.79 4.35 -4.84
C SER A 181 -23.02 3.52 -5.22
N CYS A 182 -22.97 2.20 -5.06
CA CYS A 182 -24.13 1.33 -5.33
C CYS A 182 -25.26 1.57 -4.33
N TYR A 183 -24.94 1.70 -3.05
CA TYR A 183 -25.92 2.01 -2.00
C TYR A 183 -26.62 3.35 -2.26
N LEU A 184 -25.86 4.42 -2.50
CA LEU A 184 -26.41 5.75 -2.70
C LEU A 184 -27.21 5.88 -4.01
N ASP A 185 -26.87 5.10 -5.04
CA ASP A 185 -27.68 4.98 -6.26
C ASP A 185 -29.04 4.34 -5.94
N GLY A 186 -29.04 3.26 -5.14
CA GLY A 186 -30.25 2.64 -4.62
C GLY A 186 -31.14 3.62 -3.84
N GLU A 187 -30.56 4.40 -2.92
CA GLU A 187 -31.29 5.42 -2.16
C GLU A 187 -31.90 6.51 -3.06
N GLN A 188 -31.19 6.96 -4.11
CA GLN A 188 -31.73 7.93 -5.06
C GLN A 188 -32.91 7.35 -5.85
N LEU A 189 -32.83 6.09 -6.25
CA LEU A 189 -33.92 5.40 -6.94
C LEU A 189 -35.13 5.22 -6.01
N LEU A 190 -34.94 4.93 -4.72
CA LEU A 190 -36.04 4.89 -3.75
C LEU A 190 -36.72 6.24 -3.55
N LEU A 191 -35.99 7.35 -3.63
CA LEU A 191 -36.62 8.68 -3.64
C LEU A 191 -37.51 8.87 -4.87
N ALA A 192 -37.10 8.38 -6.04
CA ALA A 192 -37.92 8.41 -7.25
C ALA A 192 -39.18 7.54 -7.09
N VAL A 193 -39.07 6.34 -6.51
CA VAL A 193 -40.21 5.48 -6.15
C VAL A 193 -41.21 6.26 -5.29
N MET A 194 -40.75 6.93 -4.23
CA MET A 194 -41.63 7.71 -3.35
C MET A 194 -42.34 8.86 -4.09
N VAL A 195 -41.65 9.53 -5.01
CA VAL A 195 -42.24 10.62 -5.83
C VAL A 195 -43.33 10.08 -6.74
N ASP A 196 -43.07 8.97 -7.44
CA ASP A 196 -44.03 8.37 -8.37
C ASP A 196 -45.22 7.74 -7.63
N MET A 197 -44.99 7.14 -6.45
CA MET A 197 -46.06 6.67 -5.57
C MET A 197 -46.99 7.80 -5.12
N ASN A 198 -46.43 8.92 -4.65
CA ASN A 198 -47.21 10.07 -4.23
C ASN A 198 -48.02 10.63 -5.41
N ARG A 199 -47.41 10.72 -6.59
CA ARG A 199 -48.10 11.12 -7.82
C ARG A 199 -49.22 10.15 -8.17
N GLY A 200 -49.00 8.84 -8.05
CA GLY A 200 -50.02 7.81 -8.26
C GLY A 200 -51.22 8.00 -7.31
N ASN A 201 -50.95 8.23 -6.04
CA ASN A 201 -51.97 8.50 -5.02
C ASN A 201 -52.78 9.77 -5.34
N ASP A 202 -52.12 10.88 -5.72
CA ASP A 202 -52.80 12.14 -6.07
C ASP A 202 -53.77 11.95 -7.26
N HIS A 203 -53.35 11.20 -8.28
CA HIS A 203 -54.20 10.88 -9.44
C HIS A 203 -55.32 9.91 -9.07
N LEU A 204 -55.08 8.96 -8.16
CA LEU A 204 -56.09 8.05 -7.65
C LEU A 204 -57.22 8.83 -6.93
N GLU A 205 -56.89 9.81 -6.09
CA GLU A 205 -57.86 10.66 -5.38
C GLU A 205 -58.74 11.49 -6.32
N THR A 206 -58.16 11.94 -7.43
CA THR A 206 -58.86 12.72 -8.46
C THR A 206 -59.61 11.84 -9.48
N LYS A 207 -59.59 10.51 -9.29
CA LYS A 207 -60.19 9.48 -10.16
C LYS A 207 -59.59 9.42 -11.56
N ASP A 208 -58.35 9.85 -11.69
CA ASP A 208 -57.56 9.75 -12.91
C ASP A 208 -56.77 8.44 -12.93
N TYR A 209 -57.50 7.33 -13.04
CA TYR A 209 -56.95 6.00 -12.78
C TYR A 209 -55.91 5.56 -13.82
N GLN A 210 -56.04 6.00 -15.07
CA GLN A 210 -55.04 5.76 -16.11
C GLN A 210 -53.67 6.36 -15.73
N PHE A 211 -53.65 7.58 -15.19
CA PHE A 211 -52.40 8.21 -14.75
C PHE A 211 -51.88 7.60 -13.44
N ALA A 212 -52.78 7.22 -12.52
CA ALA A 212 -52.39 6.52 -11.30
C ALA A 212 -51.68 5.19 -11.62
N PHE A 213 -52.27 4.38 -12.51
CA PHE A 213 -51.66 3.15 -13.03
C PHE A 213 -50.27 3.40 -13.61
N ALA A 214 -50.14 4.35 -14.54
CA ALA A 214 -48.85 4.66 -15.17
C ALA A 214 -47.79 5.16 -14.18
N ALA A 215 -48.19 5.88 -13.12
CA ALA A 215 -47.28 6.32 -12.07
C ALA A 215 -46.80 5.14 -11.20
N TYR A 216 -47.68 4.19 -10.86
CA TYR A 216 -47.27 2.99 -10.12
C TYR A 216 -46.34 2.09 -10.95
N GLU A 217 -46.58 1.91 -12.26
CA GLU A 217 -45.67 1.20 -13.16
C GLU A 217 -44.27 1.85 -13.19
N SER A 218 -44.20 3.19 -13.24
CA SER A 218 -42.95 3.94 -13.16
C SER A 218 -42.23 3.73 -11.81
N ALA A 219 -42.99 3.67 -10.72
CA ALA A 219 -42.45 3.36 -9.39
C ALA A 219 -41.90 1.92 -9.34
N ILE A 220 -42.57 0.94 -9.93
CA ILE A 220 -42.11 -0.46 -10.01
C ILE A 220 -40.78 -0.55 -10.80
N GLU A 221 -40.68 0.14 -11.93
CA GLU A 221 -39.42 0.18 -12.71
C GLU A 221 -38.26 0.75 -11.90
N SER A 222 -38.50 1.86 -11.19
CA SER A 222 -37.50 2.49 -10.32
C SER A 222 -37.11 1.60 -9.15
N LEU A 223 -38.08 0.88 -8.56
CA LEU A 223 -37.86 -0.06 -7.47
C LEU A 223 -37.00 -1.25 -7.90
N THR A 224 -37.30 -1.82 -9.07
CA THR A 224 -36.50 -2.90 -9.68
C THR A 224 -35.05 -2.48 -9.88
N ASN A 225 -34.82 -1.22 -10.28
CA ASN A 225 -33.47 -0.70 -10.44
C ASN A 225 -32.78 -0.43 -9.08
N ALA A 226 -33.53 0.04 -8.07
CA ALA A 226 -33.02 0.19 -6.71
C ALA A 226 -32.56 -1.16 -6.15
N GLU A 227 -33.37 -2.21 -6.31
CA GLU A 227 -33.04 -3.57 -5.88
C GLU A 227 -31.73 -4.06 -6.52
N LYS A 228 -31.54 -3.86 -7.84
CA LYS A 228 -30.27 -4.20 -8.51
C LYS A 228 -29.07 -3.47 -7.92
N ALA A 229 -29.23 -2.19 -7.56
CA ALA A 229 -28.18 -1.39 -6.94
C ALA A 229 -27.84 -1.92 -5.54
N TYR A 230 -28.84 -2.26 -4.73
CA TYR A 230 -28.66 -2.89 -3.43
C TYR A 230 -28.01 -4.28 -3.50
N ILE A 231 -28.41 -5.13 -4.45
CA ILE A 231 -27.75 -6.42 -4.71
C ILE A 231 -26.28 -6.22 -5.10
N ALA A 232 -25.99 -5.19 -5.91
CA ALA A 232 -24.60 -4.86 -6.26
C ALA A 232 -23.81 -4.43 -5.01
N ALA A 233 -24.39 -3.61 -4.14
CA ALA A 233 -23.77 -3.20 -2.88
C ALA A 233 -23.48 -4.41 -1.96
N ALA A 234 -24.47 -5.29 -1.74
CA ALA A 234 -24.33 -6.49 -0.90
C ALA A 234 -23.22 -7.44 -1.38
N ARG A 235 -22.96 -7.49 -2.70
CA ARG A 235 -21.87 -8.30 -3.26
C ARG A 235 -20.48 -7.73 -2.97
N ILE A 236 -20.37 -6.45 -2.64
CA ILE A 236 -19.10 -5.77 -2.36
C ILE A 236 -18.80 -5.84 -0.87
N ILE A 237 -19.76 -5.43 -0.04
CA ILE A 237 -19.69 -5.52 1.42
C ILE A 237 -20.97 -6.19 1.91
N ASP A 238 -20.79 -7.35 2.53
CA ASP A 238 -21.87 -8.15 3.12
C ASP A 238 -22.23 -7.60 4.51
N ILE A 239 -23.38 -6.92 4.59
CA ILE A 239 -23.91 -6.36 5.84
C ILE A 239 -25.42 -6.68 5.92
N SER A 240 -25.87 -7.02 7.13
CA SER A 240 -27.24 -7.49 7.36
C SER A 240 -28.29 -6.42 7.07
N TYR A 241 -27.94 -5.15 7.22
CA TYR A 241 -28.83 -4.04 6.87
C TYR A 241 -29.32 -4.11 5.41
N ILE A 242 -28.46 -4.54 4.47
CA ILE A 242 -28.82 -4.58 3.05
C ILE A 242 -29.77 -5.75 2.78
N ASP A 243 -29.58 -6.88 3.44
CA ASP A 243 -30.50 -8.04 3.33
C ASP A 243 -31.91 -7.69 3.83
N ASP A 244 -31.99 -7.00 4.97
CA ASP A 244 -33.27 -6.52 5.51
C ASP A 244 -33.91 -5.49 4.56
N SER A 245 -33.10 -4.61 3.96
CA SER A 245 -33.57 -3.64 2.96
C SER A 245 -34.11 -4.34 1.72
N LEU A 246 -33.40 -5.34 1.18
CA LEU A 246 -33.84 -6.12 0.02
C LEU A 246 -35.16 -6.85 0.29
N THR A 247 -35.31 -7.44 1.48
CA THR A 247 -36.57 -8.06 1.92
C THR A 247 -37.73 -7.05 1.89
N ASN A 248 -37.48 -5.81 2.34
CA ASN A 248 -38.47 -4.74 2.26
C ASN A 248 -38.79 -4.32 0.82
N LEU A 249 -37.81 -4.33 -0.09
CA LEU A 249 -38.07 -4.01 -1.50
C LEU A 249 -38.98 -5.06 -2.15
N GLU A 250 -38.83 -6.35 -1.83
CA GLU A 250 -39.72 -7.40 -2.34
C GLU A 250 -41.18 -7.19 -1.89
N HIS A 251 -41.41 -6.76 -0.65
CA HIS A 251 -42.74 -6.43 -0.16
C HIS A 251 -43.29 -5.17 -0.81
N LEU A 252 -42.45 -4.16 -1.00
CA LEU A 252 -42.84 -2.92 -1.68
C LEU A 252 -43.21 -3.16 -3.15
N GLU A 253 -42.51 -4.06 -3.85
CA GLU A 253 -42.80 -4.44 -5.23
C GLU A 253 -44.18 -5.09 -5.33
N LYS A 254 -44.46 -6.12 -4.51
CA LYS A 254 -45.77 -6.78 -4.47
C LYS A 254 -46.90 -5.82 -4.12
N ALA A 255 -46.62 -4.87 -3.22
CA ALA A 255 -47.57 -3.84 -2.87
C ALA A 255 -47.88 -2.92 -4.06
N LEU A 256 -46.86 -2.45 -4.77
CA LEU A 256 -47.01 -1.60 -5.94
C LEU A 256 -47.68 -2.32 -7.10
N ASP A 257 -47.35 -3.58 -7.37
CA ASP A 257 -48.03 -4.40 -8.37
C ASP A 257 -49.54 -4.47 -8.09
N SER A 258 -49.89 -4.72 -6.81
CA SER A 258 -51.29 -4.81 -6.38
C SER A 258 -52.02 -3.46 -6.52
N LEU A 259 -51.35 -2.35 -6.19
CA LEU A 259 -51.91 -1.00 -6.32
C LEU A 259 -52.03 -0.55 -7.78
N SER A 260 -51.05 -0.90 -8.62
CA SER A 260 -51.07 -0.70 -10.07
C SER A 260 -52.29 -1.40 -10.66
N GLU A 261 -52.43 -2.71 -10.42
CA GLU A 261 -53.56 -3.48 -10.94
C GLU A 261 -54.90 -2.98 -10.35
N ALA A 262 -54.94 -2.55 -9.09
CA ALA A 262 -56.14 -1.95 -8.50
C ALA A 262 -56.58 -0.68 -9.26
N ALA A 263 -55.64 0.20 -9.61
CA ALA A 263 -55.91 1.39 -10.41
C ALA A 263 -56.42 1.00 -11.82
N HIS A 264 -55.82 -0.01 -12.45
CA HIS A 264 -56.30 -0.53 -13.73
C HIS A 264 -57.74 -1.06 -13.65
N GLN A 265 -58.07 -1.81 -12.60
CA GLN A 265 -59.42 -2.35 -12.39
C GLN A 265 -60.46 -1.23 -12.15
N LEU A 266 -60.09 -0.14 -11.48
CA LEU A 266 -60.96 1.04 -11.34
C LEU A 266 -61.24 1.70 -12.69
N GLU A 267 -60.25 1.82 -13.56
CA GLU A 267 -60.40 2.39 -14.91
C GLU A 267 -61.44 1.62 -15.74
N ILE A 268 -61.44 0.30 -15.66
CA ILE A 268 -62.41 -0.55 -16.37
C ILE A 268 -63.74 -0.74 -15.60
N GLY A 269 -63.90 -0.09 -14.44
CA GLY A 269 -65.13 -0.09 -13.65
C GLY A 269 -65.34 -1.30 -12.74
N ASN A 270 -64.32 -2.14 -12.53
CA ASN A 270 -64.37 -3.32 -11.68
C ASN A 270 -63.99 -2.98 -10.23
N THR A 271 -64.90 -2.30 -9.52
CA THR A 271 -64.61 -1.76 -8.18
C THR A 271 -64.41 -2.83 -7.10
N GLU A 272 -65.07 -3.99 -7.23
CA GLU A 272 -64.92 -5.10 -6.28
C GLU A 272 -63.50 -5.69 -6.33
N HIS A 273 -63.00 -5.96 -7.54
CA HIS A 273 -61.66 -6.50 -7.70
C HIS A 273 -60.58 -5.49 -7.32
N ALA A 274 -60.77 -4.21 -7.69
CA ALA A 274 -59.88 -3.13 -7.27
C ALA A 274 -59.75 -3.03 -5.74
N SER A 275 -60.88 -3.16 -5.01
CA SER A 275 -60.85 -3.12 -3.54
C SER A 275 -60.04 -4.27 -2.95
N LEU A 276 -60.20 -5.49 -3.48
CA LEU A 276 -59.43 -6.65 -3.04
C LEU A 276 -57.93 -6.46 -3.27
N LEU A 277 -57.54 -5.97 -4.46
CA LEU A 277 -56.15 -5.72 -4.81
C LEU A 277 -55.53 -4.61 -3.94
N ALA A 278 -56.28 -3.54 -3.66
CA ALA A 278 -55.82 -2.50 -2.75
C ALA A 278 -55.61 -3.03 -1.33
N GLU A 279 -56.50 -3.90 -0.83
CA GLU A 279 -56.33 -4.57 0.48
C GLU A 279 -55.07 -5.45 0.51
N LEU A 280 -54.79 -6.21 -0.55
CA LEU A 280 -53.57 -6.99 -0.68
C LEU A 280 -52.32 -6.11 -0.67
N GLY A 281 -52.34 -4.99 -1.41
CA GLY A 281 -51.23 -4.04 -1.41
C GLY A 281 -50.95 -3.45 -0.02
N ILE A 282 -52.00 -3.10 0.73
CA ILE A 282 -51.88 -2.61 2.12
C ILE A 282 -51.32 -3.70 3.05
N GLN A 283 -51.71 -4.96 2.85
CA GLN A 283 -51.19 -6.08 3.63
C GLN A 283 -49.68 -6.29 3.40
N GLU A 284 -49.22 -6.20 2.16
CA GLU A 284 -47.79 -6.28 1.82
C GLU A 284 -47.01 -5.11 2.45
N MET A 285 -47.52 -3.87 2.36
CA MET A 285 -46.89 -2.72 3.05
C MET A 285 -46.83 -2.90 4.57
N SER A 286 -47.81 -3.57 5.16
CA SER A 286 -47.83 -3.87 6.60
C SER A 286 -46.83 -4.96 7.00
N SER A 287 -46.26 -5.68 6.02
CA SER A 287 -45.27 -6.73 6.21
C SER A 287 -43.83 -6.21 6.17
N LEU A 288 -43.64 -4.91 5.89
CA LEU A 288 -42.33 -4.26 5.92
C LEU A 288 -41.74 -4.33 7.33
N ILE A 289 -40.48 -4.76 7.40
CA ILE A 289 -39.70 -4.79 8.64
C ILE A 289 -39.08 -3.42 8.92
N GLU A 290 -38.93 -3.09 10.20
CA GLU A 290 -38.28 -1.86 10.61
C GLU A 290 -36.77 -1.94 10.33
N VAL A 291 -36.30 -1.16 9.35
CA VAL A 291 -34.90 -1.08 8.98
C VAL A 291 -34.26 0.15 9.63
N ASN A 292 -33.26 -0.07 10.47
CA ASN A 292 -32.62 0.99 11.24
C ASN A 292 -31.36 1.51 10.53
N LYS A 293 -31.40 2.72 9.96
CA LYS A 293 -30.23 3.36 9.31
C LYS A 293 -29.01 3.50 10.23
N LEU A 294 -29.20 3.51 11.56
CA LEU A 294 -28.08 3.48 12.49
C LEU A 294 -27.31 2.15 12.44
N GLN A 295 -27.98 1.05 12.09
CA GLN A 295 -27.36 -0.26 11.90
C GLN A 295 -26.44 -0.26 10.70
N LEU A 296 -26.88 0.29 9.54
CA LEU A 296 -26.01 0.52 8.38
C LEU A 296 -24.73 1.23 8.78
N LYS A 297 -24.86 2.40 9.44
CA LYS A 297 -23.69 3.21 9.84
C LYS A 297 -22.75 2.45 10.76
N ARG A 298 -23.27 1.63 11.68
CA ARG A 298 -22.46 0.81 12.60
C ARG A 298 -21.74 -0.32 11.87
N GLU A 299 -22.43 -1.05 10.99
CA GLU A 299 -21.86 -2.20 10.27
C GLU A 299 -20.81 -1.73 9.26
N VAL A 300 -21.08 -0.64 8.53
CA VAL A 300 -20.10 -0.03 7.62
C VAL A 300 -18.91 0.54 8.39
N ALA A 301 -19.12 1.20 9.53
CA ALA A 301 -18.01 1.69 10.35
C ALA A 301 -17.15 0.56 10.92
N ALA A 302 -17.77 -0.55 11.35
CA ALA A 302 -17.04 -1.72 11.82
C ALA A 302 -16.21 -2.36 10.70
N TRP A 303 -16.77 -2.44 9.48
CA TRP A 303 -16.04 -2.90 8.30
C TRP A 303 -14.87 -1.96 7.97
N TYR A 304 -15.11 -0.64 7.96
CA TYR A 304 -14.10 0.36 7.67
C TYR A 304 -12.93 0.28 8.65
N GLU A 305 -13.23 0.18 9.95
CA GLU A 305 -12.20 0.07 11.00
C GLU A 305 -11.26 -1.12 10.74
N MET A 306 -11.84 -2.29 10.49
CA MET A 306 -11.10 -3.54 10.30
C MET A 306 -10.28 -3.55 9.00
N HIS A 307 -10.81 -2.95 7.91
CA HIS A 307 -10.20 -3.07 6.59
C HIS A 307 -9.33 -1.87 6.18
N ILE A 308 -9.54 -0.70 6.79
CA ILE A 308 -8.85 0.55 6.45
C ILE A 308 -8.08 1.07 7.67
N THR A 309 -8.75 1.39 8.78
CA THR A 309 -8.10 2.04 9.94
C THR A 309 -6.97 1.18 10.53
N GLU A 310 -7.22 -0.12 10.77
CA GLU A 310 -6.20 -1.02 11.33
C GLU A 310 -4.97 -1.14 10.41
N LYS A 311 -5.19 -1.20 9.10
CA LYS A 311 -4.10 -1.29 8.11
C LYS A 311 -3.33 0.02 7.98
N GLN A 312 -4.01 1.17 8.06
CA GLN A 312 -3.35 2.48 8.16
C GLN A 312 -2.49 2.55 9.43
N GLY A 313 -2.97 2.00 10.55
CA GLY A 313 -2.19 1.84 11.77
C GLY A 313 -0.92 1.01 11.56
N LYS A 314 -1.02 -0.13 10.85
CA LYS A 314 0.16 -0.92 10.46
C LYS A 314 1.11 -0.12 9.57
N ALA A 315 0.59 0.60 8.59
CA ALA A 315 1.36 1.47 7.71
C ALA A 315 2.17 2.52 8.52
N GLN A 316 1.56 3.15 9.52
CA GLN A 316 2.21 4.10 10.39
C GLN A 316 3.34 3.47 11.23
N GLN A 317 3.16 2.24 11.72
CA GLN A 317 4.19 1.50 12.44
C GLN A 317 5.41 1.19 11.55
N LEU A 318 5.17 0.76 10.30
CA LEU A 318 6.24 0.52 9.33
C LEU A 318 7.02 1.80 9.02
N ARG A 319 6.33 2.93 8.88
CA ARG A 319 6.95 4.24 8.69
C ARG A 319 7.88 4.63 9.85
N GLN A 320 7.43 4.45 11.10
CA GLN A 320 8.27 4.71 12.27
C GLN A 320 9.51 3.80 12.30
N ALA A 321 9.35 2.51 11.97
CA ALA A 321 10.48 1.59 11.88
C ALA A 321 11.50 2.00 10.80
N ILE A 322 11.04 2.51 9.66
CA ILE A 322 11.92 3.06 8.61
C ILE A 322 12.72 4.25 9.16
N GLU A 323 12.05 5.20 9.83
CA GLU A 323 12.71 6.39 10.39
C GLU A 323 13.80 6.01 11.41
N GLU A 324 13.53 5.07 12.33
CA GLU A 324 14.52 4.59 13.31
C GLU A 324 15.75 3.93 12.65
N LEU A 325 15.52 3.13 11.60
CA LEU A 325 16.59 2.49 10.86
C LEU A 325 17.41 3.49 10.01
N GLU A 326 16.78 4.53 9.48
CA GLU A 326 17.47 5.61 8.78
C GLU A 326 18.41 6.39 9.71
N GLU A 327 17.96 6.70 10.93
CA GLU A 327 18.82 7.30 11.96
C GLU A 327 20.01 6.40 12.30
N LYS A 328 19.77 5.10 12.46
CA LYS A 328 20.84 4.10 12.69
C LYS A 328 21.82 4.08 11.51
N ALA A 329 21.33 4.05 10.28
CA ALA A 329 22.18 4.02 9.09
C ALA A 329 23.04 5.29 8.95
N GLU A 330 22.50 6.46 9.26
CA GLU A 330 23.26 7.72 9.25
C GLU A 330 24.35 7.72 10.33
N SER A 331 24.04 7.18 11.52
CA SER A 331 25.02 7.03 12.60
C SER A 331 26.20 6.14 12.19
N LEU A 332 25.94 5.01 11.52
CA LEU A 332 26.98 4.10 11.01
C LEU A 332 27.84 4.77 9.93
N ARG A 333 27.22 5.56 9.06
CA ARG A 333 27.92 6.30 8.00
C ARG A 333 28.84 7.39 8.58
N SER A 334 28.45 8.02 9.68
CA SER A 334 29.23 9.06 10.36
C SER A 334 30.48 8.54 11.07
N GLN A 335 30.62 7.22 11.23
CA GLN A 335 31.82 6.57 11.80
C GLN A 335 32.97 6.42 10.79
N ARG A 336 32.73 6.75 9.51
CA ARG A 336 33.74 6.85 8.46
C ARG A 336 34.73 7.98 8.76
#